data_AF-A0AAN8EY63-F1
#
_entry.id   AF-A0AAN8EY63-F1
#
_cell.length_a   1.000
_cell.length_b   1.000
_cell.length_c   1.000
_cell.angle_alpha   90.00
_cell.angle_beta   90.00
_cell.angle_gamma   90.00
#
_symmetry.space_group_name_H-M   'P 1'
#
loop_
_entity.id
_entity.type
_entity.pdbx_description
1 polymer ?
#
loop_
_entity_poly.entity_id
_entity_poly.type
_entity_poly.pdbx_seq_one_letter_code
_entity_poly.pdbx_strand_id
1 'polypeptide(L)'
;MDLAIKKAKDVGIACVSAKGSNHYGIAGWYVMKAMRHGLIGISCTNTSPIMYPTRAAKPALGTNPIAIGAKGTGGDEYLLDMATTTVAIGK
;
A
#
# COMPACT_ATOMS: atom_id res chain seq x y z
N MET A 1 -10.25 0.08 2.39
CA MET A 1 -9.95 1.52 2.47
C MET A 1 -11.15 2.32 2.96
N ASP A 2 -12.35 2.13 2.41
CA ASP A 2 -13.55 2.92 2.75
C ASP A 2 -13.86 2.92 4.26
N LEU A 3 -13.77 1.75 4.90
CA LEU A 3 -13.90 1.63 6.36
C LEU A 3 -12.81 2.39 7.14
N ALA A 4 -11.58 2.41 6.64
CA ALA A 4 -10.47 3.15 7.26
C ALA A 4 -10.71 4.66 7.13
N ILE A 5 -11.13 5.14 5.96
CA ILE A 5 -11.49 6.55 5.72
C ILE A 5 -12.60 6.98 6.69
N LYS A 6 -13.68 6.18 6.79
CA LYS A 6 -14.79 6.46 7.71
C LYS A 6 -14.28 6.63 9.15
N LYS A 7 -13.56 5.63 9.67
CA LYS A 7 -13.05 5.64 11.04
C LYS A 7 -12.05 6.78 11.28
N ALA A 8 -11.14 7.04 10.33
CA ALA A 8 -10.13 8.08 10.47
C ALA A 8 -10.76 9.49 10.52
N LYS A 9 -11.88 9.72 9.84
CA LYS A 9 -12.62 10.99 9.97
C LYS A 9 -13.24 11.20 11.35
N ASP A 10 -13.61 10.12 12.02
CA ASP A 10 -14.25 10.18 13.34
C ASP A 10 -13.20 10.32 14.47
N VAL A 11 -12.05 9.64 14.37
CA VAL A 11 -11.07 9.53 15.47
C VAL A 11 -9.63 9.94 15.11
N GLY A 12 -9.41 10.50 13.92
CA GLY A 12 -8.12 10.97 13.42
C GLY A 12 -7.30 9.91 12.68
N ILE A 13 -7.18 8.69 13.21
CA ILE A 13 -6.38 7.60 12.61
C ILE A 13 -7.17 6.30 12.59
N ALA A 14 -7.04 5.52 11.51
CA ALA A 14 -7.59 4.18 11.44
C ALA A 14 -6.62 3.20 10.76
N CYS A 15 -6.42 2.05 11.40
CA CYS A 15 -5.77 0.89 10.82
C CYS A 15 -6.81 -0.21 10.60
N VAL A 16 -6.89 -0.77 9.39
CA VAL A 16 -7.86 -1.80 9.02
C VAL A 16 -7.14 -2.90 8.26
N SER A 17 -7.29 -4.14 8.72
CA SER A 17 -6.78 -5.33 8.04
C SER A 17 -7.86 -5.98 7.19
N ALA A 18 -7.52 -6.35 5.95
CA ALA A 18 -8.35 -7.21 5.11
C ALA A 18 -7.88 -8.67 5.28
N LYS A 19 -8.79 -9.58 5.68
CA LYS A 19 -8.51 -11.01 5.85
C LYS A 19 -9.27 -11.81 4.80
N GLY A 20 -8.64 -12.85 4.24
CA GLY A 20 -9.23 -13.64 3.15
C GLY A 20 -9.31 -12.88 1.82
N SER A 21 -8.41 -11.91 1.62
CA SER A 21 -8.28 -11.19 0.36
C SER A 21 -7.51 -12.02 -0.69
N ASN A 22 -7.59 -11.58 -1.93
CA ASN A 22 -6.77 -12.05 -3.06
C ASN A 22 -5.88 -10.91 -3.58
N HIS A 23 -5.27 -11.13 -4.75
CA HIS A 23 -4.55 -10.10 -5.49
C HIS A 23 -5.42 -8.86 -5.71
N TYR A 24 -4.92 -7.70 -5.29
CA TYR A 24 -5.71 -6.46 -5.25
C TYR A 24 -5.28 -5.39 -6.28
N GLY A 25 -4.37 -5.75 -7.19
CA GLY A 25 -3.88 -4.85 -8.23
C GLY A 25 -2.93 -3.77 -7.69
N ILE A 26 -3.22 -2.51 -8.05
CA ILE A 26 -2.35 -1.35 -7.79
C ILE A 26 -2.55 -0.87 -6.36
N ALA A 27 -1.52 -0.98 -5.52
CA ALA A 27 -1.59 -0.59 -4.11
C ALA A 27 -1.92 0.90 -3.95
N GLY A 28 -1.35 1.75 -4.81
CA GLY A 28 -1.58 3.19 -4.87
C GLY A 28 -3.02 3.58 -5.18
N TRP A 29 -3.83 2.72 -5.81
CA TRP A 29 -5.25 3.01 -6.06
C TRP A 29 -6.03 3.19 -4.75
N TYR A 30 -5.74 2.36 -3.76
CA TYR A 30 -6.34 2.47 -2.43
C TYR A 30 -5.89 3.74 -1.70
N VAL A 31 -4.61 4.10 -1.84
CA VAL A 31 -4.05 5.34 -1.26
C VAL A 31 -4.67 6.58 -1.88
N MET A 32 -4.79 6.62 -3.22
CA MET A 32 -5.47 7.71 -3.93
C MET A 32 -6.91 7.89 -3.46
N LYS A 33 -7.60 6.80 -3.09
CA LYS A 33 -8.94 6.89 -2.50
C LYS A 33 -8.92 7.67 -1.17
N ALA A 34 -7.95 7.42 -0.29
CA ALA A 34 -7.80 8.20 0.95
C ALA A 34 -7.45 9.68 0.67
N MET A 35 -6.54 9.93 -0.27
CA MET A 35 -6.13 11.30 -0.65
C MET A 35 -7.29 12.14 -1.17
N ARG A 36 -8.23 11.55 -1.92
CA ARG A 36 -9.47 12.22 -2.38
C ARG A 36 -10.38 12.69 -1.24
N HIS A 37 -10.19 12.15 -0.04
CA HIS A 37 -10.90 12.56 1.17
C HIS A 37 -10.06 13.44 2.10
N GLY A 38 -8.94 13.98 1.63
CA GLY A 38 -8.06 14.85 2.42
C GLY A 38 -7.27 14.12 3.50
N LEU A 39 -7.08 12.80 3.35
CA LEU A 39 -6.35 11.96 4.31
C LEU A 39 -5.02 11.50 3.74
N ILE A 40 -4.06 11.24 4.63
CA ILE A 40 -2.86 10.47 4.30
C ILE A 40 -3.28 9.00 4.18
N GLY A 41 -2.92 8.36 3.07
CA GLY A 41 -3.22 6.96 2.80
C GLY A 41 -1.97 6.09 2.89
N ILE A 42 -2.12 4.91 3.48
CA ILE A 42 -1.12 3.84 3.46
C ILE A 42 -1.82 2.54 3.06
N SER A 43 -1.21 1.79 2.13
CA SER A 43 -1.68 0.48 1.70
C SER A 43 -0.47 -0.44 1.52
N CYS A 44 -0.56 -1.64 2.08
CA CYS A 44 0.42 -2.70 1.88
C CYS A 44 -0.28 -4.05 1.87
N THR A 45 0.35 -5.04 1.23
CA THR A 45 -0.11 -6.43 1.23
C THR A 45 1.07 -7.36 1.06
N ASN A 46 0.87 -8.65 1.39
CA ASN A 46 1.80 -9.69 1.00
C ASN A 46 1.46 -10.26 -0.40
N THR A 47 2.42 -10.98 -0.98
CA THR A 47 2.22 -11.82 -2.18
C THR A 47 2.83 -13.21 -1.95
N SER A 48 2.73 -14.10 -2.94
CA SER A 48 3.42 -15.40 -2.94
C SER A 48 4.93 -15.26 -2.67
N PRO A 49 5.58 -16.24 -2.00
CA PRO A 49 7.00 -16.19 -1.68
C PRO A 49 7.87 -16.42 -2.92
N ILE A 50 8.45 -15.34 -3.42
CA ILE A 50 9.23 -15.31 -4.67
C ILE A 50 10.56 -14.56 -4.52
N MET A 51 10.70 -13.80 -3.43
CA MET A 51 11.83 -12.95 -3.12
C MET A 51 12.70 -13.63 -2.07
N TYR A 52 14.02 -13.64 -2.32
CA TYR A 52 15.02 -14.19 -1.41
C TYR A 52 15.43 -13.13 -0.39
N PRO A 53 15.19 -13.37 0.92
CA PRO A 53 15.76 -12.51 1.95
C PRO A 53 17.28 -12.35 1.75
N THR A 54 17.82 -11.22 2.20
CA THR A 54 19.24 -10.93 2.10
C THR A 54 20.08 -12.09 2.66
N ARG A 55 20.97 -12.65 1.82
CA ARG A 55 21.85 -13.79 2.14
C ARG A 55 21.13 -15.13 2.35
N ALA A 56 19.88 -15.28 1.92
CA ALA A 56 19.16 -16.55 1.96
C ALA A 56 19.28 -17.33 0.64
N ALA A 57 19.19 -18.65 0.73
CA ALA A 57 19.17 -19.58 -0.41
C ALA A 57 17.77 -20.08 -0.76
N LYS A 58 16.72 -19.61 -0.06
CA LYS A 58 15.32 -19.97 -0.33
C LYS A 58 14.44 -18.72 -0.36
N PRO A 59 13.43 -18.66 -1.24
CA PRO A 59 12.47 -17.56 -1.27
C PRO A 59 11.56 -17.63 -0.03
N ALA A 60 11.23 -16.47 0.53
CA ALA A 60 10.38 -16.38 1.71
C ALA A 60 9.46 -15.16 1.75
N LEU A 61 9.78 -14.07 1.01
CA LEU A 61 8.90 -12.89 0.93
C LEU A 61 8.33 -12.73 -0.47
N GLY A 62 7.29 -11.91 -0.59
CA GLY A 62 6.76 -11.48 -1.87
C GLY A 62 7.45 -10.20 -2.39
N THR A 63 6.89 -9.64 -3.48
CA THR A 63 7.19 -8.26 -3.88
C THR A 63 6.52 -7.23 -2.95
N ASN A 64 5.66 -7.71 -2.04
CA ASN A 64 5.04 -7.03 -0.91
C ASN A 64 4.98 -5.50 -1.05
N PRO A 65 4.08 -4.98 -1.89
CA PRO A 65 4.10 -3.57 -2.23
C PRO A 65 3.80 -2.69 -1.02
N ILE A 66 4.39 -1.50 -1.03
CA ILE A 66 4.13 -0.43 -0.10
C ILE A 66 3.70 0.79 -0.92
N ALA A 67 2.51 1.30 -0.63
CA ALA A 67 2.01 2.55 -1.16
C ALA A 67 1.69 3.55 -0.05
N ILE A 68 2.11 4.80 -0.24
CA ILE A 68 1.93 5.91 0.69
C ILE A 68 1.62 7.17 -0.10
N GLY A 69 0.67 7.97 0.35
CA GLY A 69 0.33 9.19 -0.38
C GLY A 69 -0.41 10.21 0.46
N ALA A 70 -0.24 11.48 0.09
CA ALA A 70 -0.79 12.64 0.77
C ALA A 70 -1.00 13.77 -0.23
N LYS A 71 -2.00 14.62 0.04
CA LYS A 71 -2.13 15.92 -0.63
C LYS A 71 -1.20 16.93 0.05
N GLY A 72 -0.52 17.73 -0.75
CA GLY A 72 0.25 18.89 -0.32
C GLY A 72 -0.56 20.18 -0.37
N THR A 73 0.13 21.31 -0.23
CA THR A 73 -0.44 22.64 -0.42
C THR A 73 -0.41 23.05 -1.89
N GLY A 74 -1.25 24.01 -2.30
CA GLY A 74 -1.18 24.58 -3.65
C GLY A 74 -1.58 23.61 -4.78
N GLY A 75 -2.20 22.47 -4.46
CA GLY A 75 -2.57 21.44 -5.44
C GLY A 75 -1.52 20.34 -5.62
N ASP A 76 -0.40 20.38 -4.89
CA ASP A 76 0.62 19.34 -4.94
C ASP A 76 0.10 18.00 -4.38
N GLU A 77 0.65 16.92 -4.90
CA GLU A 77 0.31 15.56 -4.48
C GLU A 77 1.57 14.69 -4.43
N TYR A 78 1.67 13.86 -3.39
CA TYR A 78 2.69 12.84 -3.29
C TYR A 78 2.03 11.46 -3.30
N LEU A 79 2.52 10.57 -4.16
CA LEU A 79 2.12 9.17 -4.20
C LEU A 79 3.35 8.30 -4.49
N LEU A 80 3.74 7.50 -3.49
CA LEU A 80 4.63 6.37 -3.64
C LEU A 80 3.80 5.11 -3.85
N ASP A 81 4.13 4.32 -4.88
CA ASP A 81 3.67 2.95 -5.06
C ASP A 81 4.84 2.13 -5.58
N MET A 82 5.38 1.26 -4.72
CA MET A 82 6.58 0.48 -5.02
C MET A 82 6.46 -0.96 -4.57
N ALA A 83 7.08 -1.85 -5.34
CA ALA A 83 7.46 -3.17 -4.85
C ALA A 83 8.63 -3.03 -3.87
N THR A 84 8.77 -3.97 -2.94
CA THR A 84 9.96 -4.08 -2.08
C THR A 84 11.13 -4.80 -2.75
N THR A 85 10.92 -5.29 -3.98
CA THR A 85 11.97 -5.81 -4.85
C THR A 85 12.57 -4.69 -5.71
N THR A 86 13.78 -4.92 -6.23
CA THR A 86 14.43 -3.98 -7.16
C THR A 86 13.56 -3.61 -8.35
N VAL A 87 12.79 -4.59 -8.86
CA VAL A 87 11.87 -4.42 -9.98
C VAL A 87 10.61 -5.27 -9.76
N ALA A 88 9.52 -4.90 -10.42
CA ALA A 88 8.33 -5.75 -10.50
C ALA A 88 8.65 -7.04 -11.28
N ILE A 89 7.91 -8.12 -11.01
CA ILE A 89 8.09 -9.42 -11.69
C ILE A 89 7.86 -9.28 -13.20
N GLY A 90 6.83 -8.53 -13.59
CA GLY A 90 6.43 -8.36 -14.99
C GLY A 90 7.22 -7.30 -15.75
N LYS A 91 8.44 -6.98 -15.31
CA LYS A 91 9.35 -6.11 -16.07
C LYS A 91 9.89 -6.81 -17.30
#